data_AF-A0A354WDL5-F1
#
_entry.id   AF-A0A354WDL5-F1
#
_cell.length_a   1.000
_cell.length_b   1.000
_cell.length_c   1.000
_cell.angle_alpha   90.00
_cell.angle_beta   90.00
_cell.angle_gamma   90.00
#
_symmetry.space_group_name_H-M   'P 1'
#
loop_
_entity.id
_entity.type
_entity.pdbx_description
1 polymer ?
#
loop_
_entity_poly.entity_id
_entity_poly.type
_entity_poly.pdbx_seq_one_letter_code
_entity_poly.pdbx_strand_id
1 'polypeptide(L)' 'MNLSLKIRPETPLDHPRITKINELAFQRSNEADLIDLILQSNRYIPELTLVAELEEIIDYR' A
#
# COMPACT_ATOMS: atom_id res chain seq x y z
N MET A 1 -4.98 7.99 -21.31
CA MET A 1 -4.28 8.14 -20.02
C MET A 1 -3.11 7.19 -20.02
N ASN A 2 -1.88 7.70 -19.85
CA ASN A 2 -0.72 6.86 -19.62
C ASN A 2 -0.42 6.88 -18.12
N LEU A 3 -0.18 5.73 -17.51
CA LEU A 3 0.06 5.61 -16.07
C LEU A 3 1.51 5.23 -15.84
N SER A 4 2.18 5.93 -14.93
CA SER A 4 3.48 5.54 -14.42
C SER A 4 3.29 4.66 -13.18
N LEU A 5 4.00 3.54 -13.12
CA LEU A 5 4.07 2.70 -11.92
C LEU A 5 5.37 2.97 -11.18
N LYS A 6 5.26 3.38 -9.92
CA LYS A 6 6.41 3.56 -9.01
C LYS A 6 6.31 2.57 -7.85
N ILE A 7 7.35 1.79 -7.64
CA ILE A 7 7.47 0.88 -6.49
C ILE A 7 8.47 1.49 -5.50
N ARG A 8 8.10 1.56 -4.23
CA ARG A 8 8.96 2.10 -3.16
C ARG A 8 8.70 1.39 -1.83
N PRO A 9 9.63 1.50 -0.85
CA PRO A 9 9.35 1.09 0.52
C PRO A 9 8.09 1.77 1.07
N GLU A 10 7.35 1.00 1.87
CA GLU A 10 6.23 1.50 2.67
C GLU A 10 6.73 2.50 3.73
N THR A 11 5.90 3.49 4.04
CA THR A 11 6.10 4.44 5.13
C THR A 11 4.87 4.46 6.03
N PRO A 12 4.98 4.92 7.30
CA PRO A 12 3.82 5.05 8.18
C PRO A 12 2.68 5.92 7.63
N LEU A 13 2.97 6.83 6.69
CA LEU A 13 1.97 7.66 6.02
C LEU A 13 1.08 6.86 5.04
N ASP A 14 1.54 5.68 4.62
CA ASP A 14 0.82 4.80 3.70
C ASP A 14 -0.25 3.96 4.40
N HIS A 15 -0.12 3.71 5.72
CA HIS A 15 -0.99 2.77 6.45
C HIS A 15 -2.48 3.05 6.24
N PRO A 16 -3.01 4.30 6.37
CA PRO A 16 -4.44 4.53 6.16
C PRO A 16 -4.91 4.18 4.74
N ARG A 17 -4.05 4.38 3.72
CA ARG A 17 -4.36 4.05 2.32
C ARG A 17 -4.27 2.54 2.08
N ILE A 18 -3.31 1.86 2.70
CA ILE A 18 -3.14 0.40 2.63
C ILE A 18 -4.35 -0.30 3.28
N THR A 19 -4.76 0.12 4.48
CA THR A 19 -5.99 -0.37 5.14
C THR A 19 -7.17 -0.22 4.19
N LYS A 20 -7.36 0.98 3.64
CA LYS A 20 -8.49 1.24 2.74
C LYS A 20 -8.48 0.39 1.47
N ILE A 21 -7.32 0.23 0.84
CA ILE A 21 -7.16 -0.59 -0.38
C ILE A 21 -7.48 -2.06 -0.07
N ASN A 22 -6.99 -2.60 1.04
CA ASN A 22 -7.25 -3.98 1.43
C ASN A 22 -8.73 -4.22 1.74
N GLU A 23 -9.37 -3.30 2.47
CA GLU A 23 -10.83 -3.36 2.69
C GLU A 23 -11.62 -3.38 1.38
N LEU A 24 -11.25 -2.52 0.42
CA LEU A 24 -11.92 -2.44 -0.87
C LEU A 24 -11.66 -3.69 -1.74
N ALA A 25 -10.43 -4.22 -1.73
CA ALA A 25 -10.04 -5.38 -2.53
C ALA A 25 -10.71 -6.67 -2.02
N PHE A 26 -10.79 -6.85 -0.69
CA PHE A 26 -11.29 -8.07 -0.07
C PHE A 26 -12.73 -7.96 0.44
N GLN A 27 -13.33 -6.76 0.37
CA GLN A 27 -14.71 -6.47 0.80
C GLN A 27 -14.96 -6.79 2.29
N ARG A 28 -13.90 -6.75 3.11
CA ARG A 28 -13.90 -7.06 4.55
C ARG A 28 -12.65 -6.47 5.22
N SER A 29 -12.66 -6.32 6.54
CA SER A 29 -11.53 -5.76 7.29
C SER A 29 -10.40 -6.76 7.56
N ASN A 30 -10.67 -8.08 7.52
CA ASN A 30 -9.73 -9.11 7.99
C ASN A 30 -8.31 -8.98 7.44
N GLU A 31 -8.16 -8.62 6.16
CA GLU A 31 -6.84 -8.48 5.54
C GLU A 31 -6.11 -7.24 6.04
N ALA A 32 -6.82 -6.13 6.22
CA ALA A 32 -6.28 -4.91 6.81
C ALA A 32 -5.89 -5.14 8.28
N ASP A 33 -6.76 -5.80 9.05
CA ASP A 33 -6.50 -6.16 10.45
C ASP A 33 -5.27 -7.07 10.57
N LEU A 34 -5.11 -8.03 9.65
CA LEU A 34 -3.95 -8.91 9.62
C LEU A 34 -2.65 -8.15 9.35
N ILE A 35 -2.66 -7.18 8.42
CA ILE A 35 -1.50 -6.33 8.14
C ILE A 35 -1.11 -5.55 9.39
N ASP A 36 -2.07 -4.92 10.07
CA ASP A 36 -1.81 -4.17 11.31
C ASP A 36 -1.19 -5.06 12.41
N LEU A 37 -1.66 -6.30 12.54
CA LEU A 37 -1.09 -7.28 13.47
C LEU A 37 0.35 -7.68 13.10
N ILE A 38 0.66 -7.81 11.80
CA ILE A 38 2.02 -8.10 11.33
C ILE A 38 2.96 -6.94 11.66
N LEU A 39 2.55 -5.70 11.37
CA LEU A 39 3.32 -4.47 11.63
C LEU A 39 3.67 -4.30 13.12
N GLN A 40 2.79 -4.73 14.02
CA GLN A 40 2.98 -4.68 15.47
C GLN A 40 3.77 -5.87 16.03
N SER A 41 4.05 -6.89 15.20
CA SER A 41 4.74 -8.10 15.65
C SER A 41 6.26 -7.92 15.71
N ASN A 42 6.92 -8.75 16.53
CA ASN A 42 8.39 -8.82 16.56
C ASN A 42 9.02 -9.45 15.30
N ARG A 43 8.20 -9.86 14.31
CA ARG A 43 8.64 -10.40 13.03
C ARG A 43 8.51 -9.40 11.89
N TYR A 44 8.04 -8.18 12.17
CA TYR A 44 7.98 -7.12 11.17
C TYR A 44 9.40 -6.73 10.74
N ILE A 45 9.62 -6.70 9.41
CA ILE A 45 10.87 -6.27 8.78
C ILE A 45 10.51 -5.12 7.82
N PRO A 46 10.75 -3.85 8.21
CA PRO A 46 10.37 -2.68 7.41
C PRO A 46 10.91 -2.68 5.98
N GLU A 47 12.07 -3.27 5.76
CA GLU A 47 12.73 -3.34 4.45
C GLU A 47 12.04 -4.29 3.46
N LEU A 48 11.11 -5.13 3.94
CA LEU A 48 10.35 -6.07 3.11
C LEU A 48 8.94 -5.57 2.75
N THR A 49 8.54 -4.40 3.23
CA THR A 49 7.24 -3.79 2.89
C THR A 49 7.37 -2.82 1.74
N LEU A 50 6.59 -3.03 0.69
CA LEU A 50 6.60 -2.25 -0.55
C LEU A 50 5.20 -1.77 -0.89
N VAL A 51 5.11 -0.56 -1.43
CA VAL A 51 3.89 -0.01 -2.00
C VAL A 51 4.08 0.27 -3.49
N ALA A 52 2.97 0.20 -4.23
CA ALA A 52 2.89 0.56 -5.63
C ALA A 52 2.01 1.81 -5.78
N GLU A 53 2.57 2.87 -6.37
CA GLU A 53 1.86 4.11 -6.67
C GLU A 53 1.66 4.23 -8.18
N LEU A 54 0.42 4.50 -8.58
CA LEU A 54 0.06 4.85 -9.95
C LEU A 54 -0.05 6.37 -10.05
N GLU A 55 0.75 6.97 -10.93
CA GLU A 55 0.71 8.39 -11.24
C GLU A 55 0.21 8.59 -12.67
N GLU A 56 -0.70 9.54 -12.87
CA GLU A 56 -1.13 9.91 -14.21
C GLU A 56 -0.03 10.71 -14.92
N ILE A 57 0.39 10.23 -16.09
CA ILE A 57 1.26 10.98 -16.98
C ILE A 57 0.37 11.79 -17.92
N ILE A 58 0.34 13.11 -17.70
CA ILE A 58 -0.28 14.05 -18.63
C ILE A 58 0.74 14.36 -19.72
N ASP A 59 0.61 13.68 -20.87
CA ASP A 59 1.39 14.01 -22.07
C ASP A 59 0.79 15.27 -22.71
N TYR A 60 1.53 16.39 -22.73
CA TYR A 60 1.17 17.58 -23.49
C TYR A 60 2.02 17.59 -24.78
N ARG A 61 1.35 17.45 -25.92
CA ARG A 61 1.94 17.60 -27.26
C ARG A 61 1.29 18.76 -27.99
#